data_AF-A0AAD4V7D3-F1
#
_entry.id   AF-A0AAD4V7D3-F1
#
_cell.length_a   1.000
_cell.length_b   1.000
_cell.length_c   1.000
_cell.angle_alpha   90.00
_cell.angle_beta   90.00
_cell.angle_gamma   90.00
#
_symmetry.space_group_name_H-M   'P 1'
#
loop_
_entity.id
_entity.type
_entity.pdbx_description
1 polymer ?
#
loop_
_entity_poly.entity_id
_entity_poly.type
_entity_poly.pdbx_seq_one_letter_code
_entity_poly.pdbx_strand_id
1 'polypeptide(L)' 'MYEGESSTPANLNFLGECSLRYFPPAPKLVHNFDVFFEIDPDGILSVFTEDKSSGQKNEIIINRDGPKNFEGIEREVMLF' A
#
# COMPACT_ATOMS: atom_id res chain seq x y z
N MET A 1 -2.67 1.98 -7.91
CA MET A 1 -1.28 2.43 -8.17
C MET A 1 -1.01 2.34 -9.65
N TYR A 2 -0.33 3.34 -10.20
CA TYR A 2 -0.10 3.46 -11.63
C TYR A 2 1.34 3.94 -11.90
N GLU A 3 1.94 3.50 -13.00
CA GLU A 3 3.21 4.04 -13.53
C GLU A 3 3.00 4.68 -14.92
N GLY A 4 3.81 5.71 -15.22
CA GLY A 4 3.86 6.32 -16.55
C GLY A 4 4.17 7.82 -16.51
N GLU A 5 4.49 8.39 -17.66
CA GLU A 5 4.91 9.79 -17.80
C GLU A 5 3.75 10.77 -18.04
N SER A 6 2.52 10.27 -18.15
CA SER A 6 1.34 11.08 -18.46
C SER A 6 0.58 11.49 -17.21
N SER A 7 0.01 12.69 -17.20
CA SER A 7 -0.95 13.10 -16.14
C SER A 7 -2.35 12.52 -16.36
N THR A 8 -2.63 11.94 -17.53
CA THR A 8 -3.93 11.36 -17.87
C THR A 8 -4.01 9.91 -17.40
N PRO A 9 -4.94 9.56 -16.49
CA PRO A 9 -5.00 8.20 -15.91
C PRO A 9 -5.19 7.08 -16.93
N ALA A 10 -5.89 7.37 -18.04
CA ALA A 10 -6.12 6.40 -19.12
C ALA A 10 -4.84 5.99 -19.88
N ASN A 11 -3.76 6.78 -19.76
CA ASN A 11 -2.48 6.52 -20.43
C ASN A 11 -1.42 5.91 -19.50
N LEU A 12 -1.79 5.58 -18.25
CA LEU A 12 -0.89 5.00 -17.26
C LEU A 12 -1.03 3.48 -17.21
N ASN A 13 0.04 2.77 -16.87
CA ASN A 13 0.01 1.33 -16.62
C ASN A 13 -0.47 1.05 -15.20
N PHE A 14 -1.46 0.17 -15.04
CA PHE A 14 -1.95 -0.23 -13.72
C PHE A 14 -1.03 -1.29 -13.09
N LEU A 15 -0.49 -0.93 -11.93
CA LEU A 15 0.45 -1.74 -11.16
C LEU A 15 -0.25 -2.64 -10.14
N GLY A 16 -1.31 -2.14 -9.49
CA GLY A 16 -1.99 -2.85 -8.41
C GLY A 16 -2.86 -1.93 -7.55
N GLU A 17 -3.68 -2.52 -6.70
CA GLU A 17 -4.50 -1.81 -5.72
C GLU A 17 -3.99 -2.11 -4.30
N CYS A 18 -3.87 -1.07 -3.48
CA CYS A 18 -3.61 -1.19 -2.05
C CYS A 18 -4.85 -0.70 -1.32
N SER A 19 -5.57 -1.64 -0.70
CA SER A 19 -6.77 -1.35 0.08
C SER A 19 -6.43 -1.49 1.57
N LEU A 20 -6.38 -0.37 2.28
CA LEU A 20 -6.36 -0.36 3.74
C LEU A 20 -7.80 -0.56 4.24
N ARG A 21 -8.03 -1.57 5.08
CA ARG A 21 -9.35 -1.93 5.61
C ARG A 21 -9.31 -1.97 7.14
N TYR A 22 -10.48 -2.01 7.76
CA TYR A 22 -10.65 -2.13 9.22
C TYR A 22 -10.10 -0.97 10.06
N PHE A 23 -10.51 0.26 9.74
CA PHE A 23 -10.24 1.38 10.64
C PHE A 23 -11.26 1.38 11.77
N PRO A 24 -10.85 1.37 13.05
CA PRO A 24 -11.77 1.63 14.14
C PRO A 24 -12.40 3.03 13.93
N PRO A 25 -13.66 3.24 14.35
CA PRO A 25 -14.31 4.54 14.27
C PRO A 25 -13.57 5.53 15.17
N ALA A 26 -12.59 6.22 14.60
CA ALA A 26 -11.87 7.29 15.27
C ALA A 26 -12.59 8.63 15.01
N PRO A 27 -12.45 9.62 15.92
CA PRO A 27 -12.88 10.98 15.65
C PRO A 27 -12.34 11.45 14.29
N LYS A 28 -13.16 12.19 13.52
CA LYS A 28 -12.76 12.74 12.21
C LYS A 28 -11.39 13.42 12.36
N LEU A 29 -10.44 13.12 11.46
CA LEU A 29 -9.03 13.56 11.42
C LEU A 29 -7.98 12.77 12.23
N VAL A 30 -8.28 11.66 12.90
CA VAL A 30 -7.26 10.98 13.74
C VAL A 30 -6.43 9.92 13.00
N HIS A 31 -6.94 9.34 11.92
CA HIS A 31 -6.18 8.35 11.14
C HIS A 31 -5.10 9.04 10.31
N ASN A 32 -3.84 8.89 10.73
CA ASN A 32 -2.67 9.42 10.07
C ASN A 32 -1.92 8.26 9.43
N PHE A 33 -1.88 8.20 8.10
CA PHE A 33 -1.21 7.12 7.38
C PHE A 33 0.14 7.59 6.86
N ASP A 34 1.18 6.79 7.10
CA ASP A 34 2.41 6.88 6.35
C ASP A 34 2.39 5.84 5.23
N VAL A 35 2.86 6.24 4.05
CA VAL A 35 3.03 5.37 2.90
C VAL A 35 4.45 5.50 2.41
N PHE A 36 5.16 4.38 2.31
CA PHE A 36 6.54 4.31 1.84
C PHE A 36 6.59 3.46 0.57
N PHE A 37 7.42 3.91 -0.37
CA PHE A 37 7.64 3.24 -1.64
C PHE A 37 9.14 2.97 -1.77
N GLU A 38 9.49 1.71 -2.00
CA GLU A 38 10.86 1.29 -2.29
C GLU A 38 10.91 0.58 -3.63
N ILE A 39 11.90 0.93 -4.45
CA ILE A 39 12.16 0.26 -5.72
C ILE A 39 13.56 -0.35 -5.62
N ASP A 40 13.61 -1.67 -5.71
CA ASP A 40 14.86 -2.42 -5.70
C ASP A 40 15.56 -2.36 -7.07
N PRO A 41 16.86 -2.69 -7.17
CA PRO A 41 17.61 -2.68 -8.44
C PRO A 41 17.00 -3.56 -9.54
N ASP A 42 16.27 -4.61 -9.17
CA ASP A 42 15.54 -5.49 -10.08
C ASP A 42 14.21 -4.88 -10.60
N GLY A 43 13.84 -3.68 -10.14
CA GLY A 43 12.61 -3.00 -10.53
C GLY A 43 11.35 -3.54 -9.84
N ILE A 44 11.51 -4.27 -8.73
CA ILE A 44 10.40 -4.68 -7.86
C ILE A 44 10.01 -3.46 -7.02
N LEU A 45 8.71 -3.14 -7.00
CA LEU A 45 8.16 -2.06 -6.20
C LEU A 45 7.55 -2.63 -4.92
N SER A 46 8.11 -2.27 -3.78
CA SER A 46 7.55 -2.58 -2.47
C SER A 46 6.83 -1.35 -1.94
N VAL A 47 5.58 -1.54 -1.49
CA VAL A 47 4.79 -0.48 -0.88
C VAL A 47 4.44 -0.86 0.54
N PHE A 48 4.81 0.00 1.47
CA PHE A 48 4.52 -0.13 2.88
C PHE A 48 3.54 0.94 3.31
N THR A 49 2.65 0.57 4.21
CA THR A 49 1.68 1.50 4.80
C THR A 49 1.64 1.27 6.28
N GLU A 50 1.53 2.35 7.05
CA GLU A 50 1.37 2.32 8.50
C GLU A 50 0.28 3.29 8.89
N ASP A 51 -0.75 2.80 9.56
CA ASP A 51 -1.70 3.66 10.28
C ASP A 51 -1.11 4.03 11.64
N LYS A 52 -0.74 5.28 11.84
CA LYS A 52 -0.16 5.76 13.11
C LYS A 52 -1.13 5.71 14.28
N SER A 53 -2.44 5.65 14.02
CA SER A 53 -3.44 5.61 15.09
C SER A 53 -3.57 4.21 15.70
N SER A 54 -3.51 3.16 14.88
CA SER A 54 -3.63 1.76 15.33
C SER A 54 -2.29 1.03 15.40
N GLY A 55 -1.25 1.55 14.75
CA GLY A 55 0.02 0.85 14.52
C GLY A 55 -0.07 -0.25 13.46
N GLN A 56 -1.21 -0.40 12.78
CA GLN A 56 -1.39 -1.42 11.76
C GLN A 56 -0.49 -1.15 10.55
N LYS A 57 0.25 -2.17 10.13
CA LYS A 57 1.15 -2.11 8.97
C LYS A 57 0.66 -3.06 7.87
N ASN A 58 0.66 -2.59 6.63
CA ASN A 58 0.41 -3.44 5.47
C ASN A 58 1.55 -3.26 4.45
N GLU A 59 1.95 -4.37 3.83
CA GLU A 59 2.98 -4.42 2.81
C GLU A 59 2.39 -5.05 1.54
N ILE A 60 2.71 -4.46 0.39
CA ILE A 60 2.38 -5.00 -0.92
C ILE A 60 3.64 -4.99 -1.77
N ILE A 61 4.01 -6.16 -2.28
CA ILE A 61 5.15 -6.32 -3.19
C ILE A 61 4.58 -6.46 -4.60
N ILE A 62 4.90 -5.49 -5.45
CA ILE A 62 4.47 -5.44 -6.84
C ILE A 62 5.67 -5.83 -7.71
N ASN A 63 5.59 -7.04 -8.27
CA ASN A 63 6.51 -7.49 -9.31
C ASN A 63 5.87 -7.30 -10.69
N ARG A 64 6.62 -6.72 -11.63
CA ARG A 64 6.19 -6.47 -13.02
C ARG A 64 5.79 -7.75 -13.76
N ASP A 65 6.34 -8.89 -13.36
CA ASP A 65 6.17 -10.20 -14.01
C ASP A 65 5.24 -11.19 -13.25
N GLY A 66 4.65 -10.79 -12.11
CA GLY A 66 3.89 -11.68 -11.23
C GLY A 66 2.35 -11.50 -11.27
N PRO A 67 1.57 -12.48 -10.77
CA PRO A 67 0.11 -12.35 -10.67
C PRO A 67 -0.29 -11.18 -9.77
N LYS A 68 -1.21 -10.34 -10.26
CA LYS A 68 -1.60 -9.04 -9.68
C LYS A 68 -2.52 -9.10 -8.45
N ASN A 69 -2.65 -10.27 -7.82
CA ASN A 69 -3.50 -10.46 -6.64
C ASN A 69 -2.62 -10.64 -5.42
N PHE A 70 -2.46 -9.56 -4.66
CA PHE A 70 -1.89 -9.61 -3.32
C PHE A 70 -2.99 -9.27 -2.32
N GLU A 71 -3.41 -10.28 -1.56
CA GLU A 71 -4.11 -10.06 -0.30
C GLU A 71 -3.07 -9.52 0.68
N GLY A 72 -3.28 -8.30 1.19
CA GLY A 72 -2.42 -7.70 2.19
C GLY A 72 -2.23 -8.66 3.36
N ILE A 73 -0.98 -9.00 3.65
CA ILE A 73 -0.63 -9.79 4.83
C ILE A 73 -0.86 -8.90 6.05
N GLU A 74 -2.05 -8.99 6.63
CA GLU A 74 -2.40 -8.35 7.89
C GLU A 74 -1.51 -8.93 9.00
N ARG A 75 -0.42 -8.25 9.33
CA ARG A 75 0.38 -8.58 10.52
C ARG A 75 -0.17 -7.80 11.71
N GLU A 76 -1.19 -8.37 12.33
CA GLU A 76 -1.72 -7.90 13.61
C GLU A 76 -0.70 -8.23 14.72
N VAL A 77 0.11 -7.25 15.11
CA VAL A 77 0.89 -7.32 16.36
C VAL A 77 0.09 -6.60 17.44
N MET A 78 -0.72 -7.36 18.19
CA MET A 78 -1.28 -6.86 19.45
C MET A 78 -0.13 -6.63 20.45
N LEU A 79 0.08 -5.37 20.84
CA LEU A 79 0.79 -5.05 22.08
C LEU A 79 -0.27 -4.86 23.18
N PHE A 80 -0.17 -5.67 24.23
CA PHE A 80 -1.03 -5.67 25.42
C PHE A 80 -0.89 -4.41 26.26
#